data_AF-A0A8D8AT54-F1
#
_entry.id   AF-A0A8D8AT54-F1
#
_cell.length_a   1.000
_cell.length_b   1.000
_cell.length_c   1.000
_cell.angle_alpha   90.00
_cell.angle_beta   90.00
_cell.angle_gamma   90.00
#
_symmetry.space_group_name_H-M   'P 1'
#
loop_
_entity.id
_entity.type
_entity.pdbx_description
1 polymer ?
#
loop_
_entity_poly.entity_id
_entity_poly.type
_entity_poly.pdbx_seq_one_letter_code
_entity_poly.pdbx_strand_id
1 'polypeptide(L)'
;FINLKLRDPELMHTDVNTVWNDFQQMFDALKDLLMYKPFFEDYHRQMLREFYDDNVQYIELRASLSKVYDANGKNYNEFEIVKMISDIVESFKKDHPDFFGVKIIY
;
A
#
# COMPACT_ATOMS: atom_id res chain seq x y z
N PHE A 1 -9.38 -14.21 2.02
CA PHE A 1 -8.26 -13.24 2.04
C PHE A 1 -7.83 -13.02 0.60
N ILE A 2 -7.75 -11.76 0.15
CA ILE A 2 -7.44 -11.41 -1.23
C ILE A 2 -5.95 -11.70 -1.48
N ASN A 3 -5.66 -12.83 -2.10
CA ASN A 3 -4.31 -13.30 -2.44
C ASN A 3 -4.40 -14.37 -3.54
N LEU A 4 -3.24 -14.73 -4.12
CA LEU A 4 -3.12 -15.77 -5.16
C LEU A 4 -2.93 -17.18 -4.59
N LYS A 5 -3.16 -17.41 -3.29
CA LYS A 5 -2.91 -18.71 -2.67
C LYS A 5 -3.98 -19.71 -3.09
N LEU A 6 -3.62 -20.61 -4.00
CA LEU A 6 -4.45 -21.70 -4.49
C LEU A 6 -3.89 -23.05 -4.03
N ARG A 7 -4.75 -24.08 -3.99
CA ARG A 7 -4.34 -25.44 -3.64
C ARG A 7 -3.42 -26.06 -4.71
N ASP A 8 -3.76 -25.84 -5.98
CA ASP A 8 -3.08 -26.41 -7.14
C ASP A 8 -2.80 -25.30 -8.18
N PRO A 9 -1.86 -24.36 -7.89
CA PRO A 9 -1.64 -23.17 -8.72
C PRO A 9 -1.19 -23.49 -10.15
N GLU A 10 -0.45 -24.60 -10.35
CA GLU A 10 0.03 -25.03 -11.67
C GLU A 10 -1.11 -25.42 -12.63
N LEU A 11 -2.25 -25.86 -12.09
CA LEU A 11 -3.44 -26.20 -12.89
C LEU A 11 -4.31 -24.98 -13.22
N MET A 12 -4.28 -23.96 -12.35
CA MET A 12 -5.14 -22.79 -12.44
C MET A 12 -4.46 -21.63 -13.16
N HIS A 13 -3.15 -21.49 -13.02
CA HIS A 13 -2.33 -20.46 -13.67
C HIS A 13 -1.45 -21.13 -14.73
N THR A 14 -2.08 -21.55 -15.83
CA THR A 14 -1.43 -22.34 -16.90
C THR A 14 -0.37 -21.57 -17.68
N ASP A 15 -0.44 -20.24 -17.68
CA ASP A 15 0.55 -19.37 -18.27
C ASP A 15 0.68 -18.03 -17.51
N VAL A 16 1.71 -17.27 -17.87
CA VAL A 16 2.05 -16.00 -17.21
C VAL A 16 0.92 -14.97 -17.33
N ASN A 17 0.15 -14.97 -18.42
CA ASN A 17 -0.95 -14.01 -18.58
C ASN A 17 -2.11 -14.34 -17.65
N THR A 18 -2.40 -15.62 -17.41
CA THR A 18 -3.46 -16.03 -16.47
C THR A 18 -3.19 -15.49 -15.07
N VAL A 19 -2.00 -15.76 -14.53
CA VAL A 19 -1.63 -15.26 -13.20
C VAL A 19 -1.55 -13.73 -13.15
N TRP A 20 -1.11 -13.08 -14.24
CA TRP A 20 -1.05 -11.63 -14.28
C TRP A 20 -2.45 -11.00 -14.27
N ASN A 21 -3.40 -11.58 -14.99
CA ASN A 21 -4.79 -11.13 -14.99
C ASN A 21 -5.44 -11.29 -13.62
N ASP A 22 -5.23 -12.41 -12.95
CA ASP A 22 -5.76 -12.63 -11.59
C ASP A 22 -5.10 -11.69 -10.59
N PHE A 23 -3.79 -11.45 -10.74
CA PHE A 23 -3.06 -10.47 -9.94
C PHE A 23 -3.64 -9.06 -10.09
N GLN A 24 -3.83 -8.57 -11.32
CA GLN A 24 -4.39 -7.23 -11.56
C GLN A 24 -5.83 -7.09 -11.05
N GLN A 25 -6.67 -8.12 -11.24
CA GLN A 25 -8.06 -8.12 -10.75
C GLN A 25 -8.15 -7.93 -9.22
N MET A 26 -7.18 -8.44 -8.45
CA MET A 26 -7.16 -8.20 -7.01
C MET A 26 -6.94 -6.73 -6.66
N PHE A 27 -6.08 -6.01 -7.39
CA PHE A 27 -5.89 -4.57 -7.17
C PHE A 27 -7.14 -3.79 -7.56
N ASP A 28 -7.78 -4.14 -8.68
CA ASP A 28 -9.03 -3.50 -9.09
C ASP A 28 -10.14 -3.67 -8.04
N ALA A 29 -10.27 -4.88 -7.47
CA ALA A 29 -11.25 -5.16 -6.42
C ALA A 29 -11.00 -4.38 -5.11
N LEU A 30 -9.74 -4.06 -4.81
CA LEU A 30 -9.34 -3.36 -3.60
C LEU A 30 -9.20 -1.84 -3.77
N LYS A 31 -9.14 -1.35 -5.00
CA LYS A 31 -8.71 0.01 -5.32
C LYS A 31 -9.50 1.07 -4.58
N ASP A 32 -10.83 1.02 -4.65
CA ASP A 32 -11.69 2.04 -4.05
C ASP A 32 -11.56 2.04 -2.52
N LEU A 33 -11.47 0.85 -1.92
CA LEU A 33 -11.24 0.72 -0.48
C LEU A 33 -9.88 1.29 -0.08
N LEU A 34 -8.81 0.95 -0.81
CA LEU A 34 -7.46 1.43 -0.55
C LEU A 34 -7.34 2.95 -0.71
N MET A 35 -8.07 3.54 -1.65
CA MET A 35 -8.04 4.98 -1.94
C MET A 35 -8.97 5.80 -1.03
N TYR A 36 -9.80 5.17 -0.21
CA TYR A 36 -10.56 5.88 0.82
C TYR A 36 -9.63 6.34 1.95
N LYS A 37 -9.53 7.65 2.16
CA LYS A 37 -8.50 8.28 3.01
C LYS A 37 -8.28 7.61 4.38
N PRO A 38 -9.31 7.35 5.22
CA PRO A 38 -9.09 6.69 6.51
C PRO A 38 -8.42 5.31 6.35
N PHE A 39 -8.87 4.54 5.36
CA PHE A 39 -8.30 3.23 5.08
C PHE A 39 -6.89 3.34 4.49
N PHE A 40 -6.63 4.33 3.62
CA PHE A 40 -5.31 4.63 3.09
C PHE A 40 -4.30 4.92 4.21
N GLU A 41 -4.66 5.76 5.17
CA GLU A 41 -3.81 6.12 6.30
C GLU A 41 -3.55 4.89 7.20
N ASP A 42 -4.59 4.12 7.52
CA ASP A 42 -4.48 2.91 8.33
C ASP A 42 -3.62 1.84 7.64
N TYR A 43 -3.79 1.65 6.33
CA TYR A 43 -2.99 0.75 5.52
C TYR A 43 -1.50 1.09 5.60
N HIS A 44 -1.12 2.35 5.43
CA HIS A 44 0.29 2.75 5.50
C HIS A 44 0.84 2.63 6.92
N ARG A 45 0.06 2.96 7.96
CA ARG A 45 0.48 2.74 9.36
C ARG A 45 0.72 1.26 9.65
N GLN A 46 -0.15 0.39 9.15
CA GLN A 46 -0.01 -1.05 9.32
C GLN A 46 1.19 -1.60 8.55
N MET A 47 1.39 -1.16 7.31
CA MET A 47 2.57 -1.50 6.51
C MET A 47 3.87 -1.16 7.26
N LEU A 48 3.99 0.04 7.84
CA LEU A 48 5.18 0.43 8.61
C LEU A 48 5.41 -0.47 9.82
N ARG A 49 4.35 -0.80 10.57
CA ARG A 49 4.44 -1.73 11.71
C ARG A 49 4.94 -3.10 11.26
N GLU A 50 4.36 -3.67 10.20
CA GLU A 50 4.73 -5.00 9.73
C GLU A 50 6.18 -5.08 9.26
N PHE A 51 6.68 -4.07 8.53
CA PHE A 51 8.10 -4.00 8.17
C PHE A 51 9.01 -3.84 9.39
N TYR A 52 8.63 -3.00 10.33
CA TYR A 52 9.43 -2.78 11.54
C TYR A 52 9.49 -4.04 12.40
N ASP A 53 8.36 -4.74 12.58
CA ASP A 53 8.27 -6.00 13.31
C ASP A 53 9.11 -7.12 12.66
N ASP A 54 9.29 -7.06 11.33
CA ASP A 54 10.19 -7.91 10.55
C ASP A 54 11.64 -7.37 10.49
N ASN A 55 11.97 -6.42 11.36
CA ASN A 55 13.30 -5.84 11.53
C ASN A 55 13.84 -5.12 10.27
N VAL A 56 12.96 -4.47 9.50
CA VAL A 56 13.29 -3.61 8.35
C VAL A 56 13.18 -2.13 8.77
N GLN A 57 14.30 -1.39 8.69
CA GLN A 57 14.39 -0.01 9.17
C GLN A 57 14.28 1.07 8.08
N TYR A 58 14.22 0.69 6.80
CA TYR A 58 14.11 1.64 5.69
C TYR A 58 13.38 1.03 4.50
N ILE A 59 12.53 1.83 3.85
CA ILE A 59 11.69 1.36 2.73
C ILE A 59 11.82 2.33 1.54
N GLU A 60 12.01 1.79 0.33
CA GLU A 60 11.78 2.52 -0.91
C GLU A 60 10.50 1.98 -1.57
N LEU A 61 9.42 2.76 -1.47
CA LEU A 61 8.09 2.35 -1.87
C LEU A 61 7.78 2.89 -3.27
N ARG A 62 7.48 1.98 -4.21
CA ARG A 62 6.89 2.36 -5.51
C ARG A 62 5.41 2.64 -5.33
N ALA A 63 4.97 3.84 -5.68
CA ALA A 63 3.58 4.25 -5.51
C ALA A 63 3.08 4.99 -6.76
N SER A 64 1.92 4.58 -7.27
CA SER A 64 1.27 5.25 -8.41
C SER A 64 0.67 6.62 -8.06
N LEU A 65 0.61 6.97 -6.77
CA LEU A 65 -0.02 8.19 -6.24
C LEU A 65 -1.43 8.44 -6.80
N SER A 66 -2.20 7.36 -6.99
CA SER A 66 -3.59 7.41 -7.42
C SER A 66 -4.45 8.25 -6.48
N LYS A 67 -5.48 8.92 -7.03
CA LYS A 67 -6.35 9.84 -6.28
C LYS A 67 -6.93 9.18 -5.03
N VAL A 68 -6.58 9.71 -3.87
CA VAL A 68 -7.20 9.42 -2.58
C VAL A 68 -8.42 10.31 -2.41
N TYR A 69 -9.50 9.80 -1.81
CA TYR A 69 -10.73 10.55 -1.57
C TYR A 69 -11.24 10.41 -0.13
N ASP A 70 -12.02 11.38 0.34
CA ASP A 70 -12.69 11.31 1.65
C ASP A 70 -14.22 11.29 1.56
N ALA A 71 -14.88 11.13 2.71
CA ALA A 71 -16.34 11.05 2.82
C ALA A 71 -17.08 12.33 2.37
N ASN A 72 -16.38 13.47 2.29
CA ASN A 72 -16.93 14.72 1.78
C ASN A 72 -16.76 14.85 0.25
N GLY A 73 -16.19 13.83 -0.41
CA GLY A 73 -15.93 13.83 -1.84
C GLY A 73 -14.70 14.67 -2.24
N LYS A 74 -13.87 15.11 -1.30
CA LYS A 74 -12.60 15.77 -1.64
C LYS A 74 -11.67 14.72 -2.23
N ASN A 75 -11.12 15.03 -3.41
CA ASN A 75 -10.01 14.29 -3.99
C ASN A 75 -8.69 15.01 -3.68
N TYR A 76 -7.70 14.25 -3.24
CA TYR A 76 -6.37 14.76 -2.91
C TYR A 76 -5.43 14.59 -4.11
N ASN A 77 -4.60 15.60 -4.37
CA ASN A 77 -3.60 15.53 -5.42
C ASN A 77 -2.33 14.78 -4.96
N GLU A 78 -1.42 14.50 -5.90
CA GLU A 78 -0.20 13.73 -5.65
C GLU A 78 0.69 14.32 -4.53
N PHE A 79 0.84 15.65 -4.46
CA PHE A 79 1.60 16.30 -3.38
C PHE A 79 0.93 16.14 -2.02
N GLU A 80 -0.40 16.26 -1.96
CA GLU A 80 -1.16 16.02 -0.73
C GLU A 80 -1.04 14.56 -0.27
N ILE A 81 -1.07 13.61 -1.21
CA ILE A 81 -0.90 12.18 -0.90
C ILE A 81 0.51 11.89 -0.38
N VAL A 82 1.55 12.42 -1.04
CA VAL A 82 2.94 12.31 -0.56
C VAL A 82 3.09 12.93 0.83
N LYS A 83 2.44 14.07 1.08
CA LYS A 83 2.41 14.71 2.40
C LYS A 83 1.76 13.80 3.45
N MET A 84 0.63 13.15 3.14
CA MET A 84 -0.01 12.20 4.05
C MET A 84 0.93 11.05 4.43
N ILE A 85 1.59 10.43 3.44
CA ILE A 85 2.55 9.35 3.71
C ILE A 85 3.72 9.88 4.56
N SER A 86 4.26 11.05 4.23
CA SER A 86 5.34 11.67 5.00
C SER A 86 4.93 11.94 6.45
N ASP A 87 3.71 12.43 6.70
CA ASP A 87 3.21 12.71 8.04
C ASP A 87 3.01 11.41 8.85
N ILE A 88 2.57 10.33 8.20
CA ILE A 88 2.47 9.00 8.82
C ILE A 88 3.87 8.49 9.21
N VAL A 89 4.86 8.59 8.32
CA VAL A 89 6.23 8.15 8.57
C VAL A 89 6.89 8.94 9.69
N GLU A 90 6.75 10.26 9.69
CA GLU A 90 7.31 11.10 10.74
C GLU A 90 6.61 10.89 12.09
N SER A 91 5.31 10.58 12.08
CA SER A 91 4.62 10.14 13.30
C SER A 91 5.17 8.80 13.79
N PHE A 92 5.37 7.83 12.90
CA PHE A 92 5.87 6.50 13.25
C PHE A 92 7.28 6.53 13.84
N LYS A 93 8.17 7.37 13.29
CA LYS A 93 9.55 7.55 13.77
C LYS A 93 9.66 8.13 15.18
N LYS A 94 8.63 8.86 15.65
CA LYS A 94 8.64 9.37 17.03
C LYS A 94 8.58 8.24 18.06
N ASP A 95 7.87 7.16 17.73
CA ASP A 95 7.73 5.98 18.57
C ASP A 95 8.83 4.94 18.29
N HIS A 96 9.48 5.01 17.12
CA HIS A 96 10.53 4.09 16.65
C HIS A 96 11.75 4.88 16.14
N PRO A 97 12.61 5.41 17.03
CA PRO A 97 13.70 6.31 16.66
C PRO A 97 14.80 5.66 15.82
N ASP A 98 14.84 4.33 15.77
CA ASP A 98 15.74 3.51 14.94
C ASP A 98 15.20 3.24 13.53
N PHE A 99 13.95 3.59 13.24
CA PHE A 99 13.40 3.54 11.89
C PHE A 99 13.89 4.74 11.06
N PHE A 100 14.62 4.48 9.98
CA PHE A 100 15.23 5.53 9.14
C PHE A 100 14.21 6.27 8.28
N GLY A 101 13.12 5.61 7.89
CA GLY A 101 12.00 6.23 7.17
C GLY A 101 11.68 5.56 5.83
N VAL A 102 11.01 6.32 4.97
CA VAL A 102 10.51 5.84 3.68
C VAL A 102 10.84 6.86 2.58
N LYS A 103 11.22 6.38 1.40
CA LYS A 103 11.23 7.18 0.17
C LYS A 103 10.19 6.66 -0.81
N ILE A 104 9.57 7.59 -1.54
CA ILE A 104 8.63 7.28 -2.61
C ILE A 104 9.36 7.30 -3.95
N ILE A 105 9.13 6.25 -4.74
CA ILE A 105 9.48 6.16 -6.15
C ILE A 105 8.17 6.24 -6.93
N TYR A 106 8.01 7.30 -7.71
CA TYR A 106 6.87 7.49 -8.61
C TYR A 106 7.15 6.84 -9.96
#